data_AF-A0A522M613-F1
#
_entry.id   AF-A0A522M613-F1
#
_cell.length_a   1.000
_cell.length_b   1.000
_cell.length_c   1.000
_cell.angle_alpha   90.00
_cell.angle_beta   90.00
_cell.angle_gamma   90.00
#
_symmetry.space_group_name_H-M   'P 1'
#
loop_
_entity.id
_entity.type
_entity.pdbx_description
1 polymer ?
#
loop_
_entity_poly.entity_id
_entity_poly.type
_entity_poly.pdbx_seq_one_letter_code
_entity_poly.pdbx_strand_id
1 'polypeptide(L)' 'MPTINQLVRKGRSRATGKSKVPALEASPQKRGVCTRVYTTTPKKPNSALRKVAKVR' A
#
# COMPACT_ATOMS: atom_id res chain seq x y z
N MET A 1 -4.07 -2.53 32.80
CA MET A 1 -2.60 -2.51 32.96
C MET A 1 -2.15 -3.94 33.26
N PRO A 2 -1.29 -4.56 32.42
CA PRO A 2 -0.93 -5.96 32.62
C PRO A 2 0.08 -6.14 33.75
N THR A 3 0.00 -7.27 34.47
CA THR A 3 0.94 -7.64 35.53
C THR A 3 2.24 -8.21 34.95
N ILE A 4 3.33 -8.20 35.72
CA ILE A 4 4.63 -8.74 35.28
C ILE A 4 4.48 -10.21 34.86
N ASN A 5 3.76 -11.04 35.62
CA ASN A 5 3.54 -12.44 35.29
C ASN A 5 2.76 -12.65 33.98
N GLN A 6 1.87 -11.72 33.61
CA GLN A 6 1.19 -11.75 32.30
C GLN A 6 2.15 -11.47 31.16
N LEU A 7 3.08 -10.52 31.33
CA LEU A 7 4.11 -10.21 30.35
C LEU A 7 5.16 -11.32 30.21
N VAL A 8 5.49 -12.00 31.32
CA VAL A 8 6.40 -13.16 31.31
C VAL A 8 5.76 -14.35 30.56
N ARG A 9 4.47 -14.61 30.76
CA ARG A 9 3.75 -15.68 30.04
C ARG A 9 3.45 -15.33 28.59
N LYS A 10 3.12 -14.07 28.30
CA LYS A 10 2.79 -13.55 26.97
C LYS A 10 3.39 -12.15 26.82
N GLY A 11 4.56 -12.10 26.17
CA GLY A 11 5.23 -10.84 25.86
C GLY A 11 4.38 -9.92 24.98
N ARG A 12 4.67 -8.62 25.00
CA ARG A 12 4.00 -7.66 24.11
C ARG A 12 4.48 -7.87 22.68
N SER A 13 3.55 -7.98 21.73
CA SER A 13 3.84 -7.93 20.30
C SER A 13 3.69 -6.50 19.78
N ARG A 14 4.64 -6.04 18.96
CA ARG A 14 4.48 -4.79 18.21
C ARG A 14 3.51 -5.01 17.05
N ALA A 15 2.65 -4.03 16.79
CA ALA A 15 1.82 -4.05 15.59
C ALA A 15 2.71 -3.80 14.35
N THR A 16 2.60 -4.66 13.34
CA THR A 16 3.34 -4.50 12.07
C THR A 16 2.57 -3.62 11.11
N GLY A 17 3.22 -2.59 10.56
CA GLY A 17 2.66 -1.77 9.48
C GLY A 17 2.76 -2.48 8.12
N LYS A 18 1.74 -2.36 7.27
CA LYS A 18 1.77 -2.85 5.88
C LYS A 18 2.21 -1.72 4.95
N SER A 19 3.03 -2.04 3.95
CA SER A 19 3.39 -1.09 2.90
C SER A 19 2.16 -0.77 2.04
N LYS A 20 1.96 0.51 1.72
CA LYS A 20 0.94 0.95 0.76
C LYS A 20 1.30 0.58 -0.69
N VAL A 21 2.55 0.21 -0.95
CA VAL A 21 3.12 -0.03 -2.29
C VAL A 21 3.88 -1.37 -2.34
N PRO A 22 3.19 -2.52 -2.24
CA PRO A 22 3.84 -3.83 -2.22
C PRO A 22 4.60 -4.16 -3.50
N ALA A 23 4.14 -3.67 -4.67
CA ALA A 23 4.77 -3.94 -5.97
C ALA A 23 6.24 -3.47 -6.06
N LEU A 24 6.62 -2.45 -5.28
CA LEU A 24 7.97 -1.90 -5.31
C LEU A 24 9.00 -2.73 -4.53
N GLU A 25 8.59 -3.65 -3.64
CA GLU A 25 9.51 -4.52 -2.86
C GLU A 25 10.72 -3.77 -2.29
N ALA A 26 10.47 -2.64 -1.61
CA ALA A 26 11.49 -1.75 -1.03
C ALA A 26 12.47 -1.11 -2.03
N SER A 27 12.29 -1.29 -3.33
CA SER A 27 13.03 -0.54 -4.36
C SER A 27 12.42 0.86 -4.53
N PRO A 28 13.23 1.91 -4.76
CA PRO A 28 12.71 3.25 -4.97
C PRO A 28 11.88 3.36 -6.27
N GLN A 29 12.24 2.61 -7.31
CA GLN A 29 11.58 2.60 -8.62
C GLN A 29 11.71 1.21 -9.26
N LYS A 30 10.76 0.82 -10.11
CA LYS A 30 10.82 -0.41 -10.93
C LYS A 30 10.40 -0.12 -12.37
N ARG A 31 11.10 -0.72 -13.33
CA ARG A 31 10.73 -0.67 -14.75
C ARG A 31 9.52 -1.58 -14.98
N GLY A 32 8.62 -1.16 -15.86
CA GLY A 32 7.49 -1.97 -16.30
C GLY A 32 7.06 -1.62 -17.72
N VAL A 33 6.18 -2.44 -18.30
CA VAL A 33 5.66 -2.25 -19.67
C VAL A 33 4.16 -1.93 -19.63
N CYS A 34 3.74 -0.87 -20.33
CA CYS A 34 2.34 -0.50 -20.44
C CYS A 34 1.56 -1.53 -21.27
N THR A 35 0.62 -2.23 -20.67
CA THR A 35 -0.26 -3.18 -21.38
C THR A 35 -1.56 -2.54 -21.88
N ARG A 36 -2.02 -1.45 -21.24
CA ARG A 36 -3.22 -0.72 -21.66
C ARG A 36 -3.11 0.74 -21.26
N VAL A 37 -3.41 1.64 -22.18
CA VAL A 37 -3.49 3.10 -21.94
C VAL A 37 -4.94 3.54 -22.14
N TYR A 38 -5.50 4.25 -21.16
CA TYR A 38 -6.91 4.64 -21.17
C TYR A 38 -7.18 5.83 -20.23
N THR A 39 -8.40 6.36 -20.24
CA THR A 39 -8.83 7.47 -19.38
C THR A 39 -9.80 7.01 -18.29
N THR A 40 -9.71 7.59 -17.10
CA THR A 40 -10.63 7.33 -15.96
C THR A 40 -11.12 8.64 -15.34
N THR A 41 -12.38 8.69 -14.90
CA THR A 41 -12.93 9.84 -14.17
C THR A 41 -12.56 9.77 -12.67
N PRO A 42 -12.27 10.90 -11.99
CA PRO A 42 -12.00 10.92 -10.55
C PRO A 42 -13.25 10.65 -9.70
N LYS A 43 -13.03 10.32 -8.42
CA LYS A 43 -14.10 10.32 -7.41
C LYS A 43 -14.63 11.76 -7.22
N LYS A 44 -15.95 11.89 -7.02
CA LYS A 44 -16.60 13.14 -6.58
C LYS A 44 -15.86 13.74 -5.38
N PRO A 45 -15.76 15.07 -5.24
CA PRO A 45 -16.45 16.13 -6.00
C PRO A 45 -15.76 16.54 -7.31
N ASN A 46 -14.61 15.95 -7.61
CA ASN A 46 -13.79 16.37 -8.74
C ASN A 46 -14.38 15.88 -10.07
N SER A 47 -14.11 16.61 -11.16
CA SER A 47 -14.46 16.23 -12.53
C SER A 47 -13.28 16.47 -13.47
N ALA A 48 -12.85 15.42 -14.20
CA ALA A 48 -11.79 15.46 -15.21
C ALA A 48 -11.68 14.09 -15.92
N LEU A 49 -10.93 14.03 -17.03
CA LEU A 49 -10.42 12.77 -17.61
C LEU A 49 -8.96 12.58 -17.21
N ARG A 50 -8.66 11.58 -16.37
CA ARG A 50 -7.29 11.23 -15.98
C ARG A 50 -6.71 10.19 -16.93
N LYS A 51 -5.62 10.51 -17.61
CA LYS A 51 -4.85 9.56 -18.43
C LYS A 51 -4.11 8.60 -17.50
N VAL A 52 -4.32 7.29 -17.65
CA VAL A 52 -3.72 6.25 -16.82
C VAL A 52 -3.24 5.08 -17.69
N ALA A 53 -2.30 4.30 -17.15
CA ALA A 53 -1.80 3.09 -17.80
C ALA A 53 -1.81 1.89 -16.83
N LYS A 54 -2.15 0.71 -17.34
CA LYS A 54 -1.90 -0.57 -16.65
C LYS A 54 -0.50 -1.03 -17.02
N VAL A 55 0.35 -1.24 -16.02
CA VAL A 55 1.76 -1.60 -16.17
C VAL A 55 1.98 -3.03 -15.67
N ARG A 56 2.77 -3.83 -16.40
CA ARG A 56 3.31 -5.13 -15.98
C ARG A 56 4.74 -4.98 -15.50
#